data_AF-A0A5B0M3X8-F1
#
_entry.id   AF-A0A5B0M3X8-F1
#
_cell.length_a   1.000
_cell.length_b   1.000
_cell.length_c   1.000
_cell.angle_alpha   90.00
_cell.angle_beta   90.00
_cell.angle_gamma   90.00
#
_symmetry.space_group_name_H-M   'P 1'
#
loop_
_entity.id
_entity.type
_entity.pdbx_description
1 polymer ?
#
loop_
_entity_poly.entity_id
_entity_poly.type
_entity_poly.pdbx_seq_one_letter_code
_entity_poly.pdbx_strand_id
1 'polypeptide(L)'
;MAESGVGQKPLRELISGTEIHLSPERLQAENTVKEMSLDTYIQAAQNAFDLDGSYHGTLMNHLRSRIPFIGRSDMIQGNWLDHLVWFTLEKFPSGAQVGGVRVDARLDPQQFERVTQKFLSMILNV
;
A
#
# COMPACT_ATOMS: atom_id res chain seq x y z
N MET A 1 12.25 -24.44 -8.20
CA MET A 1 11.36 -23.83 -9.21
C MET A 1 11.31 -22.34 -8.90
N ALA A 2 11.83 -21.50 -9.79
CA ALA A 2 11.90 -20.06 -9.56
C ALA A 2 10.49 -19.47 -9.77
N GLU A 3 9.77 -19.17 -8.68
CA GLU A 3 8.58 -18.32 -8.71
C GLU A 3 9.00 -16.85 -8.94
N SER A 4 9.70 -16.61 -10.05
CA SER A 4 10.20 -15.30 -10.43
C SER A 4 9.18 -14.61 -11.31
N GLY A 5 8.61 -13.52 -10.82
CA GLY A 5 7.95 -12.55 -11.70
C GLY A 5 7.14 -11.51 -10.95
N VAL A 6 6.27 -11.91 -10.02
CA VAL A 6 5.26 -10.99 -9.46
C VAL A 6 5.90 -9.89 -8.60
N GLY A 7 6.94 -10.20 -7.81
CA GLY A 7 7.60 -9.20 -6.96
C GLY A 7 8.35 -8.10 -7.73
N GLN A 8 8.84 -8.41 -8.93
CA GLN A 8 9.71 -7.53 -9.73
C GLN A 8 8.98 -6.77 -10.83
N LYS A 9 7.74 -7.15 -11.14
CA LYS A 9 6.92 -6.43 -12.12
C LYS A 9 6.42 -5.11 -11.54
N PRO A 10 6.30 -4.06 -12.36
CA PRO A 10 5.63 -2.83 -11.97
C PRO A 10 4.22 -3.11 -11.44
N LEU A 11 3.83 -2.43 -10.36
CA LEU A 11 2.51 -2.60 -9.75
C LEU A 11 1.37 -2.34 -10.74
N ARG A 12 1.55 -1.41 -11.70
CA ARG A 12 0.57 -1.16 -12.78
C ARG A 12 0.19 -2.40 -13.60
N GLU A 13 1.06 -3.40 -13.69
CA GLU A 13 0.80 -4.65 -14.42
C GLU A 13 0.04 -5.68 -13.58
N LEU A 14 -0.08 -5.44 -12.27
CA LEU A 14 -0.64 -6.36 -11.29
C LEU A 14 -2.02 -5.92 -10.81
N ILE A 15 -2.29 -4.60 -10.85
CA ILE A 15 -3.52 -4.00 -10.36
C ILE A 15 -4.56 -3.81 -11.47
N SER A 16 -5.84 -3.89 -11.10
CA SER A 16 -6.94 -3.37 -11.92
C SER A 16 -7.61 -2.25 -11.14
N GLY A 17 -7.69 -1.04 -11.69
CA GLY A 17 -8.24 0.10 -10.97
C GLY A 17 -8.96 1.08 -11.89
N THR A 18 -10.03 1.69 -11.37
CA THR A 18 -10.77 2.76 -12.03
C THR A 18 -10.04 4.09 -11.78
N GLU A 19 -9.80 4.86 -12.85
CA GLU A 19 -9.31 6.24 -12.71
C GLU A 19 -10.41 7.10 -12.10
N ILE A 20 -10.12 7.70 -10.95
CA ILE A 20 -11.03 8.63 -10.26
C ILE A 20 -10.45 10.04 -10.36
N HIS A 21 -11.28 11.07 -10.19
CA HIS A 21 -10.79 12.44 -10.05
C HIS A 21 -9.96 12.57 -8.77
N LEU A 22 -8.64 12.67 -8.93
CA LEU A 22 -7.66 12.77 -7.86
C LEU A 22 -7.06 14.17 -7.79
N SER A 23 -6.62 14.59 -6.60
CA SER A 23 -5.80 15.80 -6.50
C SER A 23 -4.46 15.59 -7.21
N PRO A 24 -3.76 16.65 -7.65
CA PRO A 24 -2.46 16.54 -8.33
C PRO A 24 -1.42 15.76 -7.52
N GLU A 25 -1.36 15.97 -6.21
CA GLU A 25 -0.44 15.26 -5.31
C GLU A 25 -0.77 13.78 -5.26
N ARG A 26 -2.06 13.46 -5.29
CA ARG A 26 -2.55 12.08 -5.25
C ARG A 26 -2.30 11.36 -6.57
N LEU A 27 -2.46 12.07 -7.69
CA LEU A 27 -2.12 11.56 -9.02
C LEU A 27 -0.61 11.32 -9.16
N GLN A 28 0.23 12.22 -8.63
CA GLN A 28 1.68 12.02 -8.60
C GLN A 28 2.06 10.79 -7.76
N ALA A 29 1.52 10.67 -6.54
CA ALA A 29 1.77 9.51 -5.69
C ALA A 29 1.32 8.21 -6.37
N GLU A 30 0.17 8.23 -7.02
CA GLU A 30 -0.34 7.09 -7.78
C GLU A 30 0.60 6.68 -8.91
N ASN A 31 1.05 7.63 -9.72
CA ASN A 31 1.97 7.38 -10.83
C ASN A 31 3.30 6.82 -10.31
N THR A 32 3.85 7.37 -9.22
CA THR A 32 5.10 6.86 -8.65
C THR A 32 4.93 5.42 -8.14
N VAL A 33 3.86 5.12 -7.39
CA VAL A 33 3.62 3.76 -6.88
C VAL A 33 3.32 2.77 -8.02
N LYS A 34 2.64 3.18 -9.10
CA LYS A 34 2.41 2.33 -10.28
C LYS A 34 3.69 1.81 -10.92
N GLU A 35 4.72 2.66 -10.96
CA GLU A 35 6.02 2.31 -11.53
C GLU A 35 6.90 1.50 -10.58
N MET A 36 6.63 1.53 -9.27
CA MET A 36 7.33 0.69 -8.31
C MET A 36 7.03 -0.79 -8.56
N SER A 37 8.04 -1.63 -8.37
CA SER A 37 7.81 -3.06 -8.17
C SER A 37 7.17 -3.30 -6.81
N LEU A 38 6.48 -4.43 -6.62
CA LEU A 38 5.93 -4.78 -5.31
C LEU A 38 7.03 -4.88 -4.24
N ASP A 39 8.19 -5.40 -4.62
CA ASP A 39 9.39 -5.47 -3.77
C ASP A 39 9.87 -4.07 -3.33
N THR A 40 10.01 -3.15 -4.29
CA THR A 40 10.38 -1.75 -4.03
C THR A 40 9.37 -1.06 -3.11
N TYR A 41 8.09 -1.26 -3.35
CA TYR A 41 7.02 -0.70 -2.52
C TYR A 41 7.08 -1.22 -1.08
N ILE A 42 7.27 -2.53 -0.89
CA ILE A 42 7.38 -3.14 0.45
C ILE A 42 8.66 -2.65 1.14
N GLN A 43 9.79 -2.62 0.44
CA GLN A 43 11.04 -2.11 0.99
C GLN A 43 10.91 -0.64 1.43
N ALA A 44 10.24 0.19 0.64
CA ALA A 44 9.97 1.58 1.00
C ALA A 44 9.10 1.69 2.26
N ALA A 45 8.05 0.85 2.38
CA ALA A 45 7.23 0.79 3.58
C ALA A 45 8.02 0.30 4.80
N GLN A 46 8.89 -0.69 4.65
CA GLN A 46 9.73 -1.14 5.75
C GLN A 46 10.69 -0.06 6.22
N ASN A 47 11.37 0.61 5.29
CA ASN A 47 12.32 1.67 5.61
C ASN A 47 11.64 2.87 6.28
N ALA A 48 10.48 3.29 5.76
CA ALA A 48 9.76 4.45 6.26
C ALA A 48 9.21 4.26 7.69
N PHE A 49 8.98 3.01 8.10
CA PHE A 49 8.36 2.68 9.38
C PHE A 49 9.27 1.85 10.29
N ASP A 50 10.55 1.71 9.95
CA ASP A 50 11.55 0.93 10.68
C ASP A 50 11.04 -0.48 11.05
N LEU A 51 10.41 -1.14 10.07
CA LEU A 51 9.84 -2.47 10.27
C LEU A 51 10.95 -3.52 10.26
N ASP A 52 10.83 -4.51 11.14
CA ASP A 52 11.75 -5.65 11.17
C ASP A 52 11.84 -6.36 9.82
N GLY A 53 13.01 -6.92 9.50
CA GLY A 53 13.27 -7.59 8.22
C GLY A 53 12.29 -8.73 7.90
N SER A 54 11.72 -9.39 8.91
CA SER A 54 10.70 -10.43 8.73
C SER A 54 9.39 -9.93 8.11
N TYR A 55 9.13 -8.62 8.20
CA TYR A 55 7.94 -8.02 7.58
C TYR A 55 8.00 -8.02 6.06
N HIS A 56 9.19 -8.08 5.44
CA HIS A 56 9.32 -8.09 3.99
C HIS A 56 8.61 -9.30 3.40
N GLY A 57 8.94 -10.49 3.90
CA GLY A 57 8.33 -11.75 3.48
C GLY A 57 6.84 -11.81 3.83
N THR A 58 6.47 -11.33 5.02
CA THR A 58 5.08 -11.28 5.47
C THR A 58 4.21 -10.41 4.55
N LEU A 59 4.67 -9.19 4.25
CA LEU A 59 3.99 -8.26 3.35
C LEU A 59 3.98 -8.78 1.93
N MET A 60 5.09 -9.35 1.44
CA MET A 60 5.16 -9.92 0.08
C MET A 60 4.12 -11.03 -0.11
N ASN A 61 4.04 -11.98 0.82
CA ASN A 61 3.08 -13.08 0.74
C ASN A 61 1.64 -12.59 0.85
N HIS A 62 1.37 -11.66 1.79
CA HIS A 62 0.04 -11.09 1.98
C HIS A 62 -0.41 -10.30 0.75
N LEU A 63 0.39 -9.34 0.29
CA LEU A 63 0.03 -8.48 -0.84
C LEU A 63 -0.10 -9.27 -2.14
N ARG A 64 0.75 -10.28 -2.40
CA ARG A 64 0.56 -11.18 -3.55
C ARG A 64 -0.81 -11.86 -3.56
N SER A 65 -1.30 -12.28 -2.39
CA SER A 65 -2.64 -12.88 -2.29
C SER A 65 -3.77 -11.87 -2.45
N ARG A 66 -3.50 -10.57 -2.19
CA ARG A 66 -4.49 -9.49 -2.23
C ARG A 66 -4.56 -8.73 -3.55
N ILE A 67 -3.49 -8.75 -4.34
CA ILE A 67 -3.41 -8.12 -5.67
C ILE A 67 -4.65 -8.38 -6.54
N PRO A 68 -5.17 -9.62 -6.67
CA PRO A 68 -6.35 -9.89 -7.50
C PRO A 68 -7.64 -9.17 -7.05
N PHE A 69 -7.67 -8.68 -5.80
CA PHE A 69 -8.82 -8.00 -5.19
C PHE A 69 -8.67 -6.47 -5.17
N ILE A 70 -7.47 -5.96 -5.48
CA ILE A 70 -7.21 -4.52 -5.58
C ILE A 70 -8.10 -3.91 -6.68
N GLY A 71 -8.82 -2.86 -6.32
CA GLY A 71 -9.78 -2.15 -7.18
C GLY A 71 -11.08 -2.92 -7.47
N ARG A 72 -11.30 -4.07 -6.82
CA ARG A 72 -12.53 -4.88 -6.96
C ARG A 72 -13.29 -5.08 -5.64
N SER A 73 -12.72 -4.63 -4.52
CA SER A 73 -13.31 -4.79 -3.20
C SER A 73 -14.32 -3.69 -2.90
N ASP A 74 -15.60 -4.03 -2.82
CA ASP A 74 -16.67 -3.11 -2.38
C ASP A 74 -16.57 -2.77 -0.88
N MET A 75 -15.75 -3.51 -0.12
CA MET A 75 -15.56 -3.29 1.32
C MET A 75 -14.61 -2.14 1.62
N ILE A 76 -13.72 -1.80 0.69
CA ILE A 76 -12.74 -0.73 0.85
C ILE A 76 -13.14 0.41 -0.07
N GLN A 77 -13.58 1.51 0.53
CA GLN A 77 -13.84 2.74 -0.22
C GLN A 77 -12.50 3.32 -0.71
N GLY A 78 -12.46 3.75 -1.98
CA GLY A 78 -11.27 4.35 -2.57
C GLY A 78 -10.84 3.69 -3.88
N ASN A 79 -9.71 4.13 -4.41
CA ASN A 79 -9.12 3.57 -5.61
C ASN A 79 -8.23 2.35 -5.29
N TRP A 80 -7.58 1.82 -6.32
CA TRP A 80 -6.65 0.70 -6.18
C TRP A 80 -5.49 1.01 -5.20
N LEU A 81 -5.03 2.25 -5.12
CA LEU A 81 -3.92 2.67 -4.26
C LEU A 81 -4.35 2.68 -2.81
N ASP A 82 -5.57 3.11 -2.53
CA ASP A 82 -6.19 3.00 -1.21
C ASP A 82 -6.32 1.53 -0.78
N HIS A 83 -6.72 0.64 -1.70
CA HIS A 83 -6.78 -0.81 -1.43
C HIS A 83 -5.39 -1.38 -1.12
N LEU A 84 -4.38 -0.99 -1.89
CA LEU A 84 -3.00 -1.42 -1.66
C LEU A 84 -2.50 -0.97 -0.27
N VAL A 85 -2.71 0.31 0.07
CA VAL A 85 -2.33 0.85 1.38
C VAL A 85 -3.07 0.13 2.51
N TRP A 86 -4.38 -0.10 2.36
CA TRP A 86 -5.16 -0.86 3.33
C TRP A 86 -4.56 -2.24 3.59
N PHE A 87 -4.32 -3.03 2.54
CA PHE A 87 -3.77 -4.38 2.70
C PHE A 87 -2.36 -4.37 3.30
N THR A 88 -1.56 -3.34 3.04
CA THR A 88 -0.25 -3.17 3.67
C THR A 88 -0.40 -2.94 5.18
N LEU A 89 -1.28 -2.03 5.57
CA LEU A 89 -1.51 -1.66 6.97
C LEU A 89 -2.13 -2.80 7.79
N GLU A 90 -2.91 -3.69 7.19
CA GLU A 90 -3.43 -4.90 7.86
C GLU A 90 -2.33 -5.79 8.47
N LYS A 91 -1.11 -5.68 7.95
CA LYS A 91 0.04 -6.46 8.43
C LYS A 91 1.01 -5.66 9.24
N PHE A 92 0.73 -4.40 9.57
CA PHE A 92 1.59 -3.60 10.43
C PHE A 92 1.61 -4.14 11.87
N PRO A 93 2.69 -3.89 12.64
CA PRO A 93 2.74 -4.23 14.05
C PRO A 93 1.56 -3.62 14.82
N SER A 94 1.03 -4.32 15.83
CA SER A 94 0.01 -3.74 16.71
C SER A 94 0.55 -2.50 17.41
N GLY A 95 -0.29 -1.48 17.54
CA GLY A 95 0.11 -0.18 18.06
C GLY A 95 0.93 0.68 17.11
N ALA A 96 1.22 0.22 15.88
CA ALA A 96 1.83 1.07 14.86
C ALA A 96 0.94 2.28 14.57
N GLN A 97 1.58 3.43 14.37
CA GLN A 97 0.90 4.70 14.15
C GLN A 97 1.38 5.34 12.87
N VAL A 98 0.42 5.84 12.09
CA VAL A 98 0.66 6.64 10.90
C VAL A 98 0.03 8.00 11.13
N GLY A 99 0.85 9.05 11.21
CA GLY A 99 0.35 10.40 11.49
C GLY A 99 -0.37 10.54 12.84
N GLY A 100 0.01 9.74 13.84
CA GLY A 100 -0.61 9.73 15.18
C GLY A 100 -1.91 8.91 15.27
N VAL A 101 -2.31 8.23 14.20
CA VAL A 101 -3.48 7.34 14.18
C VAL A 101 -3.02 5.89 14.22
N ARG A 102 -3.59 5.10 15.14
CA ARG A 102 -3.33 3.66 15.25
C ARG A 102 -3.93 2.91 14.08
N VAL A 103 -3.12 2.14 13.36
CA VAL A 103 -3.54 1.44 12.13
C VAL A 103 -4.23 0.11 12.39
N ASP A 104 -4.15 -0.43 13.61
CA ASP A 104 -4.87 -1.63 14.05
C ASP A 104 -6.29 -1.34 14.54
N ALA A 105 -6.70 -0.07 14.59
CA ALA A 105 -8.05 0.35 14.94
C ALA A 105 -8.97 0.39 13.71
N ARG A 106 -10.29 0.26 13.93
CA ARG A 106 -11.28 0.51 12.87
C ARG A 106 -11.27 2.00 12.51
N LEU A 107 -10.71 2.33 11.35
CA LEU A 107 -10.64 3.69 10.83
C LEU A 107 -11.97 4.07 10.17
N ASP A 108 -12.46 5.28 10.47
CA ASP A 108 -13.51 5.90 9.67
C ASP A 108 -12.92 6.43 8.34
N PRO A 109 -13.76 6.77 7.34
CA PRO A 109 -13.26 7.21 6.03
C PRO A 109 -12.31 8.42 6.08
N GLN A 110 -12.52 9.38 6.98
CA GLN A 110 -11.66 10.57 7.09
C GLN A 110 -10.32 10.22 7.74
N GLN A 111 -10.33 9.35 8.75
CA GLN A 111 -9.11 8.83 9.36
C GLN A 111 -8.30 8.02 8.35
N PHE A 112 -8.97 7.17 7.58
CA PHE A 112 -8.32 6.37 6.56
C PHE A 112 -7.69 7.24 5.48
N GLU A 113 -8.39 8.26 4.98
CA GLU A 113 -7.82 9.21 4.01
C GLU A 113 -6.53 9.87 4.55
N ARG A 114 -6.56 10.37 5.80
CA ARG A 114 -5.39 11.00 6.44
C ARG A 114 -4.23 10.02 6.61
N VAL A 115 -4.52 8.80 7.06
CA VAL A 115 -3.53 7.73 7.22
C VAL A 115 -2.90 7.40 5.87
N THR A 116 -3.71 7.22 4.83
CA THR A 116 -3.24 6.88 3.48
C THR A 116 -2.44 8.01 2.85
N GLN A 117 -2.82 9.27 3.07
CA GLN A 117 -2.01 10.42 2.66
C GLN A 117 -0.66 10.45 3.36
N LYS A 118 -0.65 10.30 4.70
CA LYS A 118 0.57 10.34 5.48
C LYS A 118 1.49 9.16 5.19
N PHE A 119 0.93 7.96 5.06
CA PHE A 119 1.66 6.75 4.67
C PHE A 119 2.38 6.95 3.33
N LEU A 120 1.66 7.38 2.29
CA LEU A 120 2.28 7.62 0.98
C LEU A 120 3.35 8.71 1.04
N SER A 121 3.12 9.79 1.81
CA SER A 121 4.15 10.82 1.99
C SER A 121 5.42 10.29 2.65
N MET A 122 5.33 9.25 3.49
CA MET A 122 6.50 8.68 4.16
C MET A 122 7.27 7.72 3.24
N ILE A 123 6.59 6.89 2.46
CA ILE A 123 7.27 5.93 1.56
C ILE A 123 7.81 6.58 0.27
N LEU A 124 7.26 7.73 -0.14
CA LEU A 124 7.66 8.43 -1.37
C LEU A 124 8.69 9.54 -1.16
N ASN A 125 8.96 9.93 0.09
CA ASN A 125 9.99 10.94 0.44
C ASN A 125 11.31 10.29 0.90
N VAL A 126 11.58 9.04 0.49
CA VAL A 126 12.80 8.29 0.84
C VAL A 126 13.83 8.39 -0.26
#